data_AF-A0A267F789-F1
#
_entry.id   AF-A0A267F789-F1
#
_cell.length_a   1.000
_cell.length_b   1.000
_cell.length_c   1.000
_cell.angle_alpha   90.00
_cell.angle_beta   90.00
_cell.angle_gamma   90.00
#
_symmetry.space_group_name_H-M   'P 1'
#
loop_
_entity.id
_entity.type
_entity.pdbx_description
1 polymer ?
#
loop_
_entity_poly.entity_id
_entity_poly.type
_entity_poly.pdbx_seq_one_letter_code
_entity_poly.pdbx_strand_id
1 'polypeptide(L)'
;MASNMSNVTEEVTRPHLVDPLTGLRRMLYLVTPWESSAPEVDKVPKFVDEAIPYFLLLIFIEYIILVCKGRRKAIPLNDSIGSVSGGLISQLPLLLARSIEVSSYIWVYDHWRIAEVPWDSAWAWLAALIGVDFCYYWVHRTAHEVNLFWSGHQMHHSSERYNLTTALRQSVLQRYFSWFTYLPLALVLPPSLFAVHIQFNLLYQFWIHTEVIKKLPAPIEYVMNTPSHHRVHHGRNAYCIDKNYGGTFILFDRIFGTFQAEKDDEPPVYGLIHPVNTFDPIELQLFHLKYVLGLWRQHSNWTDRFRAFFYGPGWQPGTPRLGTDDFSEIENPVQYHNPQVPIWVTAYATLHFFAIHVVYIYLASNRQSLSVPAVAVSCALILLTLYSIGRLIDGFPRSAATIELMRCIVVTTLCVALHSRQPPSWLTGLAQGLHLLSSGLWLYMRSRDRKQQKEQLSMSKKKSAKVE
;
A
#
# COMPACT_ATOMS: atom_id res chain seq x y z
N MET A 1 -7.53 -63.32 13.45
CA MET A 1 -6.68 -62.60 12.48
C MET A 1 -7.10 -61.14 12.53
N ALA A 2 -6.28 -60.33 13.19
CA ALA A 2 -6.40 -58.88 13.27
C ALA A 2 -5.63 -58.23 12.10
N SER A 3 -5.83 -56.90 11.93
CA SER A 3 -5.20 -55.97 10.96
C SER A 3 -5.81 -56.02 9.55
N ASN A 4 -6.21 -54.94 8.88
CA ASN A 4 -5.94 -53.50 9.06
C ASN A 4 -7.18 -52.68 8.62
N MET A 5 -7.89 -52.08 9.59
CA MET A 5 -8.69 -50.87 9.38
C MET A 5 -7.96 -49.74 10.11
N SER A 6 -6.99 -49.13 9.44
CA SER A 6 -6.36 -47.87 9.87
C SER A 6 -5.42 -47.41 8.77
N ASN A 7 -5.83 -46.39 8.01
CA ASN A 7 -4.97 -45.35 7.39
C ASN A 7 -5.81 -44.37 6.56
N VAL A 8 -6.97 -43.94 7.09
CA VAL A 8 -7.67 -42.77 6.59
C VAL A 8 -8.01 -41.90 7.80
N THR A 9 -6.97 -41.36 8.42
CA THR A 9 -7.10 -40.33 9.45
C THR A 9 -5.93 -39.37 9.33
N GLU A 10 -6.29 -38.09 9.19
CA GLU A 10 -5.49 -36.92 9.53
C GLU A 10 -4.31 -36.56 8.61
N GLU A 11 -4.65 -36.09 7.40
CA GLU A 11 -3.92 -34.95 6.82
C GLU A 11 -4.50 -33.65 7.39
N VAL A 12 -4.34 -33.47 8.71
CA VAL A 12 -4.52 -32.16 9.34
C VAL A 12 -3.35 -31.31 8.87
N THR A 13 -3.68 -30.37 8.00
CA THR A 13 -2.88 -29.30 7.43
C THR A 13 -1.77 -28.79 8.37
N ARG A 14 -0.60 -29.42 8.29
CA ARG A 14 0.65 -28.71 8.59
C ARG A 14 0.79 -27.64 7.51
N PRO A 15 1.20 -26.39 7.83
CA PRO A 15 1.60 -25.47 6.80
C PRO A 15 2.78 -26.13 6.07
N HIS A 16 2.56 -26.59 4.84
CA HIS A 16 3.64 -26.99 3.97
C HIS A 16 4.50 -25.74 3.79
N LEU A 17 5.67 -25.72 4.44
CA LEU A 17 6.67 -24.70 4.17
C LEU A 17 7.00 -24.85 2.70
N VAL A 18 6.51 -23.91 1.89
CA VAL A 18 6.84 -23.82 0.48
C VAL A 18 8.36 -23.74 0.41
N ASP A 19 8.96 -24.61 -0.41
CA ASP A 19 10.41 -24.62 -0.62
C ASP A 19 10.90 -23.17 -0.92
N PRO A 20 11.95 -22.67 -0.25
CA PRO A 20 12.39 -21.29 -0.39
C PRO A 20 12.64 -20.83 -1.83
N LEU A 21 13.09 -21.73 -2.72
CA LEU A 21 13.31 -21.42 -4.12
C LEU A 21 11.98 -21.27 -4.88
N THR A 22 10.95 -22.02 -4.49
CA THR A 22 9.61 -21.95 -5.08
C THR A 22 8.96 -20.59 -4.82
N GLY A 23 9.06 -20.04 -3.60
CA GLY A 23 8.51 -18.71 -3.31
C GLY A 23 9.21 -17.59 -4.08
N LEU A 24 10.55 -17.65 -4.17
CA LEU A 24 11.32 -16.66 -4.95
C LEU A 24 11.00 -16.73 -6.46
N ARG A 25 10.85 -17.93 -7.00
CA ARG A 25 10.46 -18.14 -8.40
C ARG A 25 9.09 -17.53 -8.73
N ARG A 26 8.11 -17.72 -7.84
CA ARG A 26 6.76 -17.14 -7.99
C ARG A 26 6.78 -15.61 -8.05
N MET A 27 7.68 -14.97 -7.30
CA MET A 27 7.86 -13.51 -7.38
C MET A 27 8.34 -13.01 -8.75
N LEU A 28 8.95 -13.87 -9.56
CA LEU A 28 9.51 -13.52 -10.86
C LEU A 28 8.74 -14.13 -12.03
N TYR A 29 7.52 -14.66 -11.79
CA TYR A 29 6.76 -15.40 -12.80
C TYR A 29 7.51 -16.64 -13.35
N LEU A 30 8.52 -17.15 -12.64
CA LEU A 30 9.33 -18.31 -13.03
C LEU A 30 8.64 -19.62 -12.63
N VAL A 31 7.47 -19.80 -13.21
CA VAL A 31 6.44 -20.72 -12.75
C VAL A 31 5.73 -21.34 -13.95
N THR A 32 5.28 -22.59 -13.81
CA THR A 32 4.57 -23.38 -14.81
C THR A 32 3.06 -23.33 -14.58
N PRO A 33 2.25 -23.62 -15.62
CA PRO A 33 0.80 -23.79 -15.44
C PRO A 33 0.46 -24.85 -14.39
N TRP A 34 1.15 -25.99 -14.40
CA TRP A 34 0.87 -27.13 -13.51
C TRP A 34 1.09 -26.85 -12.02
N GLU A 35 1.98 -25.93 -11.67
CA GLU A 35 2.27 -25.59 -10.27
C GLU A 35 1.39 -24.46 -9.71
N SER A 36 0.60 -23.81 -10.55
CA SER A 36 -0.11 -22.58 -10.19
C SER A 36 -1.59 -22.55 -10.58
N SER A 37 -2.01 -23.31 -11.58
CA SER A 37 -3.41 -23.44 -11.96
C SER A 37 -4.22 -24.19 -10.90
N ALA A 38 -5.48 -23.78 -10.73
CA ALA A 38 -6.45 -24.45 -9.87
C ALA A 38 -7.83 -24.51 -10.57
N PRO A 39 -8.66 -25.53 -10.27
CA PRO A 39 -9.98 -25.67 -10.89
C PRO A 39 -10.95 -24.56 -10.50
N GLU A 40 -10.87 -24.10 -9.26
CA GLU A 40 -11.80 -23.12 -8.68
C GLU A 40 -11.03 -22.01 -7.96
N VAL A 41 -11.65 -20.84 -7.84
CA VAL A 41 -11.04 -19.64 -7.24
C VAL A 41 -10.70 -19.85 -5.75
N ASP A 42 -11.50 -20.61 -5.01
CA ASP A 42 -11.25 -20.91 -3.59
C ASP A 42 -10.05 -21.87 -3.39
N LYS A 43 -9.69 -22.64 -4.43
CA LYS A 43 -8.53 -23.53 -4.45
C LYS A 43 -7.24 -22.85 -4.90
N VAL A 44 -7.32 -21.64 -5.43
CA VAL A 44 -6.13 -20.87 -5.80
C VAL A 44 -5.33 -20.56 -4.53
N PRO A 45 -4.05 -20.97 -4.46
CA PRO A 45 -3.20 -20.61 -3.32
C PRO A 45 -3.10 -19.10 -3.15
N LYS A 46 -2.94 -18.67 -1.90
CA LYS A 46 -2.73 -17.26 -1.56
C LYS A 46 -1.26 -16.89 -1.74
N PHE A 47 -0.79 -16.88 -2.99
CA PHE A 47 0.61 -16.62 -3.33
C PHE A 47 1.15 -15.33 -2.71
N VAL A 48 0.32 -14.30 -2.56
CA VAL A 48 0.72 -13.04 -1.90
C VAL A 48 0.98 -13.22 -0.41
N ASP A 49 0.13 -13.97 0.30
CA ASP A 49 0.32 -14.27 1.72
C ASP A 49 1.58 -15.11 1.94
N GLU A 50 1.80 -16.10 1.06
CA GLU A 50 3.00 -16.94 1.05
C GLU A 50 4.28 -16.15 0.75
N ALA A 51 4.19 -15.01 0.04
CA ALA A 51 5.31 -14.15 -0.33
C ALA A 51 5.77 -13.20 0.80
N ILE A 52 4.97 -13.01 1.86
CA ILE A 52 5.27 -12.05 2.95
C ILE A 52 6.68 -12.24 3.55
N PRO A 53 7.15 -13.45 3.88
CA PRO A 53 8.51 -13.64 4.40
C PRO A 53 9.61 -13.17 3.44
N TYR A 54 9.39 -13.33 2.13
CA TYR A 54 10.33 -12.91 1.09
C TYR A 54 10.36 -11.38 0.94
N PHE A 55 9.21 -10.72 1.03
CA PHE A 55 9.16 -9.25 1.06
C PHE A 55 9.98 -8.69 2.23
N LEU A 56 9.78 -9.23 3.43
CA LEU A 56 10.52 -8.81 4.63
C LEU A 56 12.02 -9.06 4.49
N LEU A 57 12.40 -10.24 3.96
CA LEU A 57 13.80 -10.58 3.71
C LEU A 57 14.45 -9.63 2.70
N LEU A 58 13.80 -9.36 1.57
CA LEU A 58 14.33 -8.48 0.52
C LEU A 58 14.43 -7.03 0.99
N ILE A 59 13.44 -6.52 1.74
CA ILE A 59 13.51 -5.20 2.39
C ILE A 59 14.70 -5.13 3.34
N PHE A 60 14.91 -6.18 4.15
CA PHE A 60 16.05 -6.24 5.06
C PHE A 60 17.40 -6.27 4.31
N ILE A 61 17.51 -7.07 3.25
CA ILE A 61 18.70 -7.11 2.39
C ILE A 61 18.97 -5.75 1.76
N GLU A 62 17.95 -5.09 1.20
CA GLU A 62 18.08 -3.76 0.62
C GLU A 62 18.56 -2.74 1.67
N TYR A 63 18.01 -2.80 2.89
CA TYR A 63 18.47 -1.96 4.00
C TYR A 63 19.95 -2.17 4.30
N ILE A 64 20.42 -3.41 4.41
CA ILE A 64 21.85 -3.71 4.63
C ILE A 64 22.71 -3.16 3.50
N ILE A 65 22.32 -3.39 2.24
CA ILE A 65 23.05 -2.89 1.06
C ILE A 65 23.15 -1.36 1.10
N LEU A 66 22.05 -0.65 1.37
CA LEU A 66 22.05 0.81 1.42
C LEU A 66 22.84 1.37 2.60
N VAL A 67 22.84 0.69 3.75
CA VAL A 67 23.71 1.05 4.89
C VAL A 67 25.18 0.86 4.53
N CYS A 68 25.55 -0.28 3.94
CA CYS A 68 26.93 -0.55 3.50
C CYS A 68 27.41 0.44 2.43
N LYS A 69 26.50 0.96 1.60
CA LYS A 69 26.79 2.02 0.61
C LYS A 69 26.74 3.45 1.18
N GLY A 70 26.55 3.63 2.48
CA GLY A 70 26.44 4.96 3.11
C GLY A 70 25.16 5.74 2.75
N ARG A 71 24.16 5.08 2.15
CA ARG A 71 22.88 5.66 1.68
C ARG A 71 21.74 5.47 2.68
N ARG A 72 22.01 5.42 4.00
CA ARG A 72 20.97 5.22 5.04
C ARG A 72 19.79 6.20 4.94
N LYS A 73 20.02 7.43 4.49
CA LYS A 73 18.99 8.45 4.29
C LYS A 73 17.96 8.10 3.18
N ALA A 74 18.24 7.10 2.34
CA ALA A 74 17.32 6.62 1.32
C ALA A 74 16.16 5.78 1.88
N ILE A 75 16.27 5.30 3.13
CA ILE A 75 15.20 4.57 3.83
C ILE A 75 14.89 5.26 5.18
N PRO A 76 14.24 6.43 5.15
CA PRO A 76 13.84 7.09 6.38
C PRO A 76 12.64 6.32 6.99
N LEU A 77 12.70 6.09 8.30
CA LEU A 77 11.78 5.20 9.01
C LEU A 77 10.33 5.67 8.95
N ASN A 78 10.09 6.98 8.98
CA ASN A 78 8.75 7.57 8.82
C ASN A 78 8.11 7.22 7.47
N ASP A 79 8.88 7.27 6.40
CA ASP A 79 8.40 6.92 5.06
C ASP A 79 8.12 5.42 4.90
N SER A 80 8.98 4.57 5.47
CA SER A 80 8.72 3.12 5.50
C SER A 80 7.49 2.76 6.35
N ILE A 81 7.30 3.41 7.52
CA ILE A 81 6.07 3.25 8.31
C ILE A 81 4.86 3.70 7.49
N GLY A 82 4.94 4.84 6.80
CA GLY A 82 3.86 5.33 5.93
C GLY A 82 3.52 4.35 4.80
N SER A 83 4.53 3.80 4.13
CA SER A 83 4.36 2.81 3.07
C SER A 83 3.60 1.58 3.55
N VAL A 84 4.13 0.94 4.60
CA VAL A 84 3.56 -0.31 5.12
C VAL A 84 2.18 -0.05 5.75
N SER A 85 1.97 1.12 6.36
CA SER A 85 0.64 1.53 6.84
C SER A 85 -0.38 1.63 5.70
N GLY A 86 0.00 2.21 4.55
CA GLY A 86 -0.85 2.25 3.36
C GLY A 86 -1.25 0.84 2.90
N GLY A 87 -0.26 -0.05 2.82
CA GLY A 87 -0.46 -1.47 2.51
C GLY A 87 -1.44 -2.14 3.46
N LEU A 88 -1.23 -2.02 4.77
CA LEU A 88 -2.11 -2.58 5.79
C LEU A 88 -3.54 -2.03 5.66
N ILE A 89 -3.71 -0.72 5.46
CA ILE A 89 -5.03 -0.08 5.28
C ILE A 89 -5.75 -0.65 4.05
N SER A 90 -5.04 -0.87 2.93
CA SER A 90 -5.62 -1.43 1.71
C SER A 90 -6.20 -2.86 1.90
N GLN A 91 -5.73 -3.60 2.90
CA GLN A 91 -6.20 -4.96 3.20
C GLN A 91 -7.43 -5.01 4.12
N LEU A 92 -7.67 -3.97 4.93
CA LEU A 92 -8.76 -3.98 5.93
C LEU A 92 -10.16 -4.26 5.33
N PRO A 93 -10.53 -3.72 4.14
CA PRO A 93 -11.83 -4.02 3.57
C PRO A 93 -12.02 -5.48 3.18
N LEU A 94 -10.95 -6.21 2.84
CA LEU A 94 -11.01 -7.65 2.53
C LEU A 94 -11.38 -8.51 3.75
N LEU A 95 -11.18 -7.97 4.95
CA LEU A 95 -11.68 -8.61 6.16
C LEU A 95 -13.20 -8.41 6.27
N LEU A 96 -13.80 -7.37 5.70
CA LEU A 96 -15.22 -7.09 5.88
C LEU A 96 -16.08 -7.63 4.74
N ALA A 97 -15.57 -7.58 3.51
CA ALA A 97 -16.29 -7.96 2.31
C ALA A 97 -15.41 -8.76 1.34
N ARG A 98 -16.06 -9.51 0.45
CA ARG A 98 -15.37 -10.16 -0.68
C ARG A 98 -14.81 -9.12 -1.64
N SER A 99 -13.77 -9.48 -2.38
CA SER A 99 -13.19 -8.62 -3.41
C SER A 99 -14.24 -8.33 -4.50
N ILE A 100 -14.52 -7.05 -4.74
CA ILE A 100 -15.42 -6.60 -5.83
C ILE A 100 -14.90 -7.04 -7.20
N GLU A 101 -13.58 -6.99 -7.38
CA GLU A 101 -12.89 -7.36 -8.61
C GLU A 101 -13.10 -8.84 -8.96
N VAL A 102 -12.80 -9.74 -8.03
CA VAL A 102 -13.00 -11.19 -8.26
C VAL A 102 -14.49 -11.54 -8.35
N SER A 103 -15.34 -10.93 -7.51
CA SER A 103 -16.77 -11.25 -7.49
C SER A 103 -17.48 -10.80 -8.78
N SER A 104 -17.14 -9.62 -9.30
CA SER A 104 -17.68 -9.12 -10.56
C SER A 104 -17.15 -9.90 -11.77
N TYR A 105 -15.88 -10.30 -11.75
CA TYR A 105 -15.28 -11.16 -12.77
C TYR A 105 -16.02 -12.50 -12.87
N ILE A 106 -16.24 -13.19 -11.74
CA ILE A 106 -16.99 -14.44 -11.68
C ILE A 106 -18.41 -14.23 -12.24
N TRP A 107 -19.09 -13.16 -11.80
CA TRP A 107 -20.45 -12.88 -12.27
C TRP A 107 -20.51 -12.69 -13.79
N VAL A 108 -19.56 -11.95 -14.39
CA VAL A 108 -19.51 -11.79 -15.85
C VAL A 108 -19.21 -13.13 -16.53
N TYR A 109 -18.28 -13.92 -16.02
CA TYR A 109 -17.94 -15.23 -16.59
C TYR A 109 -19.13 -16.21 -16.56
N ASP A 110 -19.87 -16.25 -15.46
CA ASP A 110 -20.98 -17.19 -15.29
C ASP A 110 -22.17 -16.86 -16.20
N HIS A 111 -22.39 -15.58 -16.51
CA HIS A 111 -23.57 -15.12 -17.25
C HIS A 111 -23.29 -14.74 -18.71
N TRP A 112 -22.07 -14.34 -19.05
CA TRP A 112 -21.75 -13.70 -20.34
C TRP A 112 -20.54 -14.31 -21.07
N ARG A 113 -19.90 -15.37 -20.54
CA ARG A 113 -18.80 -16.00 -21.27
C ARG A 113 -19.25 -16.46 -22.66
N ILE A 114 -18.40 -16.22 -23.64
CA ILE A 114 -18.61 -16.60 -25.05
C ILE A 114 -17.81 -17.84 -25.44
N ALA A 115 -16.86 -18.24 -24.59
CA ALA A 115 -16.06 -19.44 -24.76
C ALA A 115 -15.82 -20.12 -23.42
N GLU A 116 -15.69 -21.44 -23.44
CA GLU A 116 -15.29 -22.24 -22.29
C GLU A 116 -13.89 -22.78 -22.55
N VAL A 117 -12.93 -22.31 -21.76
CA VAL A 117 -11.53 -22.68 -21.89
C VAL A 117 -11.13 -23.50 -20.65
N PRO A 118 -10.44 -24.64 -20.80
CA PRO A 118 -10.02 -25.43 -19.64
C PRO A 118 -9.05 -24.66 -18.73
N TRP A 119 -9.27 -24.72 -17.42
CA TRP A 119 -8.44 -24.05 -16.41
C TRP A 119 -7.01 -24.61 -16.33
N ASP A 120 -6.82 -25.85 -16.77
CA ASP A 120 -5.56 -26.60 -16.81
C ASP A 120 -4.84 -26.49 -18.17
N SER A 121 -5.38 -25.72 -19.11
CA SER A 121 -4.74 -25.47 -20.39
C SER A 121 -3.53 -24.53 -20.25
N ALA A 122 -2.35 -25.01 -20.64
CA ALA A 122 -1.13 -24.19 -20.68
C ALA A 122 -1.28 -22.94 -21.57
N TRP A 123 -2.06 -23.03 -22.66
CA TRP A 123 -2.34 -21.90 -23.53
C TRP A 123 -3.28 -20.88 -22.86
N ALA A 124 -4.27 -21.35 -22.10
CA ALA A 124 -5.15 -20.48 -21.34
C ALA A 124 -4.38 -19.74 -20.24
N TRP A 125 -3.43 -20.43 -19.60
CA TRP A 125 -2.52 -19.85 -18.61
C TRP A 125 -1.64 -18.76 -19.24
N LEU A 126 -1.02 -19.02 -20.39
CA LEU A 126 -0.22 -18.01 -21.10
C LEU A 126 -1.07 -16.82 -21.58
N ALA A 127 -2.28 -17.09 -22.07
CA ALA A 127 -3.23 -16.05 -22.44
C ALA A 127 -3.66 -15.22 -21.22
N ALA A 128 -3.83 -15.83 -20.06
CA ALA A 128 -4.16 -15.14 -18.82
C ALA A 128 -2.98 -14.28 -18.31
N LEU A 129 -1.74 -14.75 -18.40
CA LEU A 129 -0.55 -13.93 -18.13
C LEU A 129 -0.55 -12.65 -18.96
N ILE A 130 -0.64 -12.78 -20.29
CA ILE A 130 -0.58 -11.64 -21.20
C ILE A 130 -1.82 -10.75 -21.04
N GLY A 131 -3.00 -11.35 -20.93
CA GLY A 131 -4.27 -10.65 -20.81
C GLY A 131 -4.40 -9.86 -19.52
N VAL A 132 -4.04 -10.45 -18.37
CA VAL A 132 -4.05 -9.75 -17.08
C VAL A 132 -3.04 -8.61 -17.08
N ASP A 133 -1.83 -8.81 -17.61
CA ASP A 133 -0.85 -7.72 -17.70
C ASP A 133 -1.30 -6.59 -18.64
N PHE A 134 -1.95 -6.93 -19.75
CA PHE A 134 -2.56 -5.95 -20.65
C PHE A 134 -3.67 -5.15 -19.98
N CYS A 135 -4.58 -5.81 -19.27
CA CYS A 135 -5.61 -5.11 -18.49
C CYS A 135 -4.99 -4.26 -17.37
N TYR A 136 -3.91 -4.74 -16.74
CA TYR A 136 -3.16 -3.96 -15.75
C TYR A 136 -2.56 -2.68 -16.36
N TYR A 137 -1.97 -2.75 -17.57
CA TYR A 137 -1.52 -1.56 -18.28
C TYR A 137 -2.63 -0.50 -18.38
N TRP A 138 -3.87 -0.90 -18.69
CA TRP A 138 -5.01 0.01 -18.73
C TRP A 138 -5.51 0.47 -17.36
N VAL A 139 -5.46 -0.39 -16.33
CA VAL A 139 -5.67 0.04 -14.93
C VAL A 139 -4.73 1.17 -14.61
N HIS A 140 -3.45 0.97 -14.89
CA HIS A 140 -2.38 1.84 -14.46
C HIS A 140 -2.37 3.15 -15.25
N ARG A 141 -2.51 3.08 -16.57
CA ARG A 141 -2.66 4.26 -17.42
C ARG A 141 -3.88 5.09 -17.05
N THR A 142 -5.04 4.46 -16.84
CA THR A 142 -6.26 5.18 -16.40
C THR A 142 -6.05 5.82 -15.03
N ALA A 143 -5.32 5.15 -14.14
CA ALA A 143 -4.99 5.66 -12.82
C ALA A 143 -4.10 6.92 -12.85
N HIS A 144 -3.29 7.13 -13.88
CA HIS A 144 -2.50 8.35 -14.04
C HIS A 144 -3.22 9.43 -14.87
N GLU A 145 -3.96 9.03 -15.91
CA GLU A 145 -4.60 9.96 -16.85
C GLU A 145 -6.01 10.43 -16.45
N VAL A 146 -6.56 9.98 -15.31
CA VAL A 146 -7.91 10.32 -14.87
C VAL A 146 -7.95 10.65 -13.38
N ASN A 147 -8.37 11.87 -13.04
CA ASN A 147 -8.40 12.42 -11.67
C ASN A 147 -9.06 11.52 -10.61
N LEU A 148 -10.22 10.92 -10.93
CA LEU A 148 -10.90 10.01 -10.01
C LEU A 148 -10.02 8.78 -9.68
N PHE A 149 -9.39 8.18 -10.70
CA PHE A 149 -8.58 6.98 -10.53
C PHE A 149 -7.22 7.32 -9.93
N TRP A 150 -6.64 8.49 -10.27
CA TRP A 150 -5.46 9.03 -9.61
C TRP A 150 -5.68 9.24 -8.12
N SER A 151 -6.90 9.59 -7.69
CA SER A 151 -7.24 9.64 -6.27
C SER A 151 -7.00 8.31 -5.55
N GLY A 152 -7.13 7.19 -6.25
CA GLY A 152 -6.82 5.85 -5.75
C GLY A 152 -5.39 5.38 -6.01
N HIS A 153 -4.56 6.12 -6.73
CA HIS A 153 -3.21 5.66 -7.07
C HIS A 153 -2.10 6.58 -6.57
N GLN A 154 -2.35 7.87 -6.46
CA GLN A 154 -1.36 8.87 -6.03
C GLN A 154 -0.65 8.50 -4.72
N MET A 155 -1.33 7.81 -3.79
CA MET A 155 -0.74 7.41 -2.51
C MET A 155 0.51 6.57 -2.75
N HIS A 156 0.49 5.70 -3.77
CA HIS A 156 1.62 4.91 -4.19
C HIS A 156 2.82 5.76 -4.62
N HIS A 157 2.56 6.85 -5.35
CA HIS A 157 3.55 7.82 -5.80
C HIS A 157 3.93 8.86 -4.74
N SER A 158 3.24 8.91 -3.60
CA SER A 158 3.47 9.93 -2.58
C SER A 158 4.79 9.79 -1.82
N SER A 159 5.48 8.66 -1.96
CA SER A 159 6.80 8.48 -1.36
C SER A 159 7.84 9.35 -2.05
N GLU A 160 8.57 10.15 -1.29
CA GLU A 160 9.70 10.92 -1.80
C GLU A 160 11.01 10.10 -1.80
N ARG A 161 10.94 8.81 -1.45
CA ARG A 161 12.07 7.87 -1.41
C ARG A 161 11.71 6.60 -2.15
N TYR A 162 12.66 6.05 -2.90
CA TYR A 162 12.37 4.89 -3.72
C TYR A 162 13.14 3.66 -3.27
N ASN A 163 12.42 2.73 -2.65
CA ASN A 163 12.93 1.50 -2.08
C ASN A 163 11.81 0.44 -2.03
N LEU A 164 12.12 -0.78 -1.62
CA LEU A 164 11.17 -1.90 -1.67
C LEU A 164 9.94 -1.69 -0.78
N THR A 165 10.02 -0.83 0.25
CA THR A 165 8.83 -0.50 1.03
C THR A 165 7.81 0.30 0.23
N THR A 166 8.23 1.07 -0.78
CA THR A 166 7.34 1.81 -1.69
C THR A 166 6.34 0.90 -2.41
N ALA A 167 6.71 -0.35 -2.72
CA ALA A 167 5.79 -1.35 -3.28
C ALA A 167 4.57 -1.61 -2.38
N LEU A 168 4.75 -1.51 -1.06
CA LEU A 168 3.71 -1.74 -0.06
C LEU A 168 2.82 -0.51 0.17
N ARG A 169 3.17 0.65 -0.40
CA ARG A 169 2.42 1.90 -0.28
C ARG A 169 1.18 1.87 -1.17
N GLN A 170 0.14 1.18 -0.70
CA GLN A 170 -1.07 0.94 -1.49
C GLN A 170 -2.24 1.81 -1.02
N SER A 171 -3.09 2.21 -1.96
CA SER A 171 -4.34 2.88 -1.64
C SER A 171 -5.47 1.88 -1.41
N VAL A 172 -6.38 2.22 -0.50
CA VAL A 172 -7.64 1.49 -0.36
C VAL A 172 -8.58 1.71 -1.54
N LEU A 173 -8.51 2.87 -2.21
CA LEU A 173 -9.46 3.27 -3.25
C LEU A 173 -9.18 2.61 -4.61
N GLN A 174 -7.92 2.27 -4.92
CA GLN A 174 -7.50 1.73 -6.22
C GLN A 174 -8.40 0.58 -6.70
N ARG A 175 -8.63 -0.40 -5.82
CA ARG A 175 -9.42 -1.60 -6.14
C ARG A 175 -10.88 -1.28 -6.46
N TYR A 176 -11.43 -0.23 -5.85
CA TYR A 176 -12.83 0.16 -6.06
C TYR A 176 -13.03 1.02 -7.30
N PHE A 177 -11.97 1.67 -7.78
CA PHE A 177 -12.01 2.46 -9.00
C PHE A 177 -11.71 1.63 -10.24
N SER A 178 -10.73 0.73 -10.19
CA SER A 178 -10.15 0.16 -11.43
C SER A 178 -10.59 -1.26 -11.79
N TRP A 179 -11.43 -1.93 -11.00
CA TRP A 179 -11.77 -3.35 -11.17
C TRP A 179 -12.38 -3.72 -12.53
N PHE A 180 -13.08 -2.78 -13.17
CA PHE A 180 -13.84 -3.07 -14.39
C PHE A 180 -12.97 -3.33 -15.64
N THR A 181 -11.70 -2.91 -15.62
CA THR A 181 -10.77 -3.08 -16.75
C THR A 181 -10.45 -4.54 -17.06
N TYR A 182 -10.63 -5.43 -16.07
CA TYR A 182 -10.41 -6.88 -16.22
C TYR A 182 -11.64 -7.63 -16.74
N LEU A 183 -12.84 -7.06 -16.68
CA LEU A 183 -14.08 -7.75 -17.06
C LEU A 183 -14.10 -8.26 -18.50
N PRO A 184 -13.50 -7.59 -19.50
CA PRO A 184 -13.44 -8.14 -20.85
C PRO A 184 -12.78 -9.53 -20.92
N LEU A 185 -11.81 -9.82 -20.05
CA LEU A 185 -11.17 -11.14 -19.98
C LEU A 185 -12.14 -12.23 -19.49
N ALA A 186 -13.11 -11.88 -18.64
CA ALA A 186 -14.10 -12.80 -18.11
C ALA A 186 -15.03 -13.38 -19.20
N LEU A 187 -15.03 -12.81 -20.41
CA LEU A 187 -15.77 -13.38 -21.53
C LEU A 187 -15.16 -14.70 -22.04
N VAL A 188 -13.89 -14.97 -21.73
CA VAL A 188 -13.13 -16.10 -22.28
C VAL A 188 -12.33 -16.86 -21.22
N LEU A 189 -11.68 -16.16 -20.30
CA LEU A 189 -10.73 -16.76 -19.35
C LEU A 189 -11.39 -17.18 -18.03
N PRO A 190 -11.16 -18.42 -17.56
CA PRO A 190 -11.65 -18.91 -16.27
C PRO A 190 -11.27 -17.99 -15.09
N PRO A 191 -12.18 -17.78 -14.12
CA PRO A 191 -11.90 -16.95 -12.96
C PRO A 191 -10.72 -17.43 -12.10
N SER A 192 -10.44 -18.74 -12.07
CA SER A 192 -9.30 -19.28 -11.33
C SER A 192 -7.96 -18.83 -11.93
N LEU A 193 -7.82 -18.86 -13.26
CA LEU A 193 -6.63 -18.34 -13.94
C LEU A 193 -6.48 -16.83 -13.73
N PHE A 194 -7.58 -16.07 -13.80
CA PHE A 194 -7.55 -14.65 -13.45
C PHE A 194 -7.03 -14.41 -12.02
N ALA A 195 -7.54 -15.16 -11.04
CA ALA A 195 -7.11 -15.06 -9.64
C ALA A 195 -5.64 -15.46 -9.40
N VAL A 196 -5.09 -16.37 -10.21
CA VAL A 196 -3.66 -16.71 -10.21
C VAL A 196 -2.84 -15.54 -10.75
N HIS A 197 -3.17 -15.06 -11.95
CA HIS A 197 -2.35 -14.08 -12.66
C HIS A 197 -2.42 -12.68 -12.08
N ILE A 198 -3.53 -12.28 -11.45
CA ILE A 198 -3.57 -11.00 -10.73
C ILE A 198 -2.64 -10.99 -9.52
N GLN A 199 -2.48 -12.13 -8.82
CA GLN A 199 -1.53 -12.27 -7.72
C GLN A 199 -0.10 -12.23 -8.24
N PHE A 200 0.23 -12.99 -9.28
CA PHE A 200 1.59 -12.98 -9.84
C PHE A 200 1.97 -11.63 -10.46
N ASN A 201 1.03 -10.91 -11.08
CA ASN A 201 1.26 -9.55 -11.56
C ASN A 201 1.62 -8.61 -10.38
N LEU A 202 0.89 -8.69 -9.27
CA LEU A 202 1.23 -7.96 -8.05
C LEU A 202 2.60 -8.36 -7.47
N LEU A 203 2.90 -9.66 -7.42
CA LEU A 203 4.17 -10.16 -6.89
C LEU A 203 5.36 -9.70 -7.73
N TYR A 204 5.24 -9.74 -9.05
CA TYR A 204 6.28 -9.27 -9.96
C TYR A 204 6.59 -7.80 -9.73
N GLN A 205 5.57 -6.98 -9.53
CA GLN A 205 5.76 -5.55 -9.32
C GLN A 205 6.47 -5.20 -8.01
N PHE A 206 6.61 -6.12 -7.05
CA PHE A 206 7.32 -5.82 -5.81
C PHE A 206 8.81 -5.49 -6.05
N TRP A 207 9.54 -6.35 -6.76
CA TRP A 207 11.02 -6.28 -6.80
C TRP A 207 11.55 -5.13 -7.67
N ILE A 208 10.72 -4.58 -8.57
CA ILE A 208 11.07 -3.44 -9.42
C ILE A 208 11.13 -2.11 -8.64
N HIS A 209 10.67 -2.06 -7.37
CA HIS A 209 10.74 -0.88 -6.51
C HIS A 209 12.09 -0.75 -5.82
N THR A 210 13.17 -0.50 -6.55
CA THR A 210 14.49 -0.31 -5.94
C THR A 210 15.39 0.63 -6.73
N GLU A 211 16.26 1.34 -6.00
CA GLU A 211 17.39 2.07 -6.57
C GLU A 211 18.70 1.28 -6.60
N VAL A 212 18.73 0.09 -5.98
CA VAL A 212 19.94 -0.73 -5.83
C VAL A 212 20.32 -1.39 -7.16
N ILE A 213 19.33 -1.93 -7.87
CA ILE A 213 19.49 -2.50 -9.20
C ILE A 213 19.35 -1.37 -10.21
N LYS A 214 20.36 -1.16 -11.05
CA LYS A 214 20.38 -0.08 -12.06
C LYS A 214 19.61 -0.49 -13.32
N LYS A 215 20.32 -0.64 -14.44
CA LYS A 215 19.79 -1.16 -15.71
C LYS A 215 20.17 -2.64 -15.82
N LEU A 216 19.23 -3.45 -16.29
CA LEU A 216 19.42 -4.85 -16.65
C LEU A 216 19.94 -4.98 -18.09
N PRO A 217 20.40 -6.16 -18.51
CA PRO A 217 20.78 -6.40 -19.90
C PRO A 217 19.67 -6.02 -20.89
N ALA A 218 20.06 -5.41 -22.01
CA ALA A 218 19.14 -4.82 -22.99
C ALA A 218 17.97 -5.72 -23.44
N PRO A 219 18.13 -7.05 -23.64
CA PRO A 219 16.99 -7.91 -24.00
C PRO A 219 15.90 -7.96 -22.91
N ILE A 220 16.29 -7.91 -21.64
CA ILE A 220 15.36 -7.91 -20.51
C ILE A 220 14.66 -6.54 -20.43
N GLU A 221 15.42 -5.44 -20.54
CA GLU A 221 14.88 -4.07 -20.59
C GLU A 221 13.96 -3.84 -21.80
N TYR A 222 14.10 -4.63 -22.86
CA TYR A 222 13.22 -4.49 -24.01
C TYR A 222 11.82 -5.06 -23.77
N VAL A 223 11.72 -6.16 -23.01
CA VAL A 223 10.49 -6.96 -22.85
C VAL A 223 9.84 -6.77 -21.49
N MET A 224 10.64 -6.78 -20.43
CA MET A 224 10.16 -6.80 -19.05
C MET A 224 10.10 -5.39 -18.47
N ASN A 225 9.13 -5.14 -17.59
CA ASN A 225 9.22 -3.98 -16.72
C ASN A 225 10.34 -4.22 -15.70
N THR A 226 11.22 -3.24 -15.50
CA THR A 226 12.45 -3.37 -14.72
C THR A 226 12.52 -2.28 -13.67
N PRO A 227 13.47 -2.34 -12.72
CA PRO A 227 13.69 -1.25 -11.78
C PRO A 227 13.98 0.10 -12.47
N SER A 228 14.64 0.10 -13.64
CA SER A 228 14.93 1.34 -14.38
C SER A 228 13.67 1.99 -14.93
N HIS A 229 12.81 1.20 -15.57
CA HIS A 229 11.53 1.69 -16.09
C HIS A 229 10.61 2.18 -14.97
N HIS A 230 10.54 1.43 -13.86
CA HIS A 230 9.65 1.75 -12.75
C HIS A 230 10.13 2.96 -11.93
N ARG A 231 11.45 3.23 -11.88
CA ARG A 231 11.97 4.50 -11.35
C ARG A 231 11.52 5.70 -12.17
N VAL A 232 11.55 5.60 -13.50
CA VAL A 232 10.99 6.65 -14.37
C VAL A 232 9.51 6.83 -14.09
N HIS A 233 8.75 5.73 -14.02
CA HIS A 233 7.32 5.78 -13.71
C HIS A 233 6.99 6.52 -12.39
N HIS A 234 7.79 6.29 -11.34
CA HIS A 234 7.63 6.97 -10.06
C HIS A 234 8.25 8.37 -10.00
N GLY A 235 8.98 8.78 -11.02
CA GLY A 235 9.62 10.09 -11.09
C GLY A 235 8.62 11.21 -11.32
N ARG A 236 8.87 12.36 -10.70
CA ARG A 236 8.12 13.61 -10.93
C ARG A 236 8.85 14.61 -11.83
N ASN A 237 10.01 14.23 -12.38
CA ASN A 237 10.66 15.01 -13.43
C ASN A 237 9.72 15.13 -14.63
N ALA A 238 9.81 16.23 -15.38
CA ALA A 238 8.97 16.45 -16.54
C ALA A 238 8.98 15.27 -17.54
N TYR A 239 10.15 14.67 -17.80
CA TYR A 239 10.26 13.54 -18.73
C TYR A 239 9.68 12.22 -18.19
N CYS A 240 9.41 12.14 -16.89
CA CYS A 240 8.89 10.97 -16.21
C CYS A 240 7.35 10.92 -16.18
N ILE A 241 6.69 12.07 -16.37
CA ILE A 241 5.23 12.16 -16.23
C ILE A 241 4.53 11.35 -17.32
N ASP A 242 3.55 10.55 -16.89
CA ASP A 242 2.71 9.74 -17.77
C ASP A 242 3.49 8.74 -18.64
N LYS A 243 4.50 8.08 -18.04
CA LYS A 243 5.33 7.06 -18.68
C LYS A 243 5.33 5.72 -17.96
N ASN A 244 5.61 4.66 -18.72
CA ASN A 244 5.93 3.32 -18.22
C ASN A 244 4.86 2.69 -17.30
N TYR A 245 3.66 2.46 -17.82
CA TYR A 245 2.53 1.90 -17.08
C TYR A 245 2.54 0.37 -16.93
N GLY A 246 3.45 -0.34 -17.60
CA GLY A 246 3.51 -1.81 -17.58
C GLY A 246 3.64 -2.40 -16.17
N GLY A 247 2.99 -3.54 -15.92
CA GLY A 247 3.13 -4.27 -14.65
C GLY A 247 4.32 -5.22 -14.71
N THR A 248 4.17 -6.28 -15.49
CA THR A 248 5.20 -7.29 -15.77
C THR A 248 5.94 -7.00 -17.07
N PHE A 249 5.24 -6.67 -18.16
CA PHE A 249 5.86 -6.38 -19.45
C PHE A 249 5.89 -4.88 -19.74
N ILE A 250 7.00 -4.39 -20.26
CA ILE A 250 7.12 -3.01 -20.77
C ILE A 250 6.66 -2.90 -22.24
N LEU A 251 6.29 -4.03 -22.85
CA LEU A 251 5.88 -4.10 -24.25
C LEU A 251 4.69 -3.20 -24.57
N PHE A 252 3.70 -3.13 -23.69
CA PHE A 252 2.51 -2.30 -23.93
C PHE A 252 2.85 -0.80 -23.95
N ASP A 253 3.79 -0.36 -23.12
CA ASP A 253 4.30 1.02 -23.21
C ASP A 253 4.97 1.33 -24.55
N ARG A 254 5.67 0.36 -25.13
CA ARG A 254 6.26 0.51 -26.46
C ARG A 254 5.17 0.55 -27.55
N ILE A 255 4.18 -0.33 -27.46
CA ILE A 255 3.07 -0.40 -28.42
C ILE A 255 2.23 0.88 -28.42
N PHE A 256 1.93 1.41 -27.23
CA PHE A 256 1.05 2.57 -27.06
C PHE A 256 1.81 3.91 -26.92
N GLY A 257 3.13 3.91 -27.09
CA GLY A 257 3.95 5.13 -27.13
C GLY A 257 4.14 5.83 -25.77
N THR A 258 4.03 5.09 -24.67
CA THR A 258 4.21 5.60 -23.29
C THR A 258 5.56 5.19 -22.68
N PHE A 259 6.41 4.51 -23.45
CA PHE A 259 7.75 4.11 -22.99
C PHE A 259 8.70 5.30 -22.86
N GLN A 260 9.46 5.34 -21.77
CA GLN A 260 10.56 6.26 -21.53
C GLN A 260 11.71 5.56 -20.81
N ALA A 261 12.91 5.64 -21.38
CA ALA A 261 14.11 5.13 -20.73
C ALA A 261 14.62 6.09 -19.63
N GLU A 262 15.20 5.54 -18.57
CA GLU A 262 15.85 6.32 -17.52
C GLU A 262 17.08 7.04 -18.05
N LYS A 263 17.12 8.35 -17.82
CA LYS A 263 18.24 9.22 -18.20
C LYS A 263 19.30 9.23 -17.10
N ASP A 264 20.56 9.07 -17.49
CA ASP A 264 21.67 9.05 -16.53
C ASP A 264 22.08 10.48 -16.11
N ASP A 265 21.85 11.47 -16.98
CA ASP A 265 22.11 12.90 -16.79
C ASP A 265 20.99 13.62 -16.02
N GLU A 266 19.80 13.02 -15.93
CA GLU A 266 18.64 13.56 -15.24
C GLU A 266 17.96 12.46 -14.39
N PRO A 267 18.56 12.04 -13.26
CA PRO A 267 18.04 10.93 -12.46
C PRO A 267 16.64 11.27 -11.89
N PRO A 268 15.73 10.27 -11.80
CA PRO A 268 14.40 10.49 -11.26
C PRO A 268 14.40 11.01 -9.81
N VAL A 269 13.59 12.05 -9.58
CA VAL A 269 13.21 12.55 -8.26
C VAL A 269 11.79 12.08 -7.97
N TYR A 270 11.54 11.58 -6.77
CA TYR A 270 10.29 10.93 -6.41
C TYR A 270 9.37 11.82 -5.57
N GLY A 271 8.17 11.33 -5.33
CA GLY A 271 7.09 12.04 -4.66
C GLY A 271 6.13 12.65 -5.66
N LEU A 272 5.09 13.30 -5.17
CA LEU A 272 4.14 14.02 -6.04
C LEU A 272 4.76 15.33 -6.55
N ILE A 273 4.27 15.81 -7.70
CA ILE A 273 4.55 17.16 -8.20
C ILE A 273 4.16 18.21 -7.15
N HIS A 274 3.03 17.99 -6.47
CA HIS A 274 2.57 18.80 -5.35
C HIS A 274 2.64 17.96 -4.06
N PRO A 275 3.71 18.09 -3.25
CA PRO A 275 3.88 17.30 -2.04
C PRO A 275 2.78 17.54 -1.01
N VAL A 276 2.28 16.47 -0.39
CA VAL A 276 1.28 16.54 0.69
C VAL A 276 1.92 16.93 2.03
N ASN A 277 3.22 16.64 2.19
CA ASN A 277 4.01 16.95 3.39
C ASN A 277 3.39 16.43 4.70
N THR A 278 3.00 15.16 4.73
CA THR A 278 2.48 14.50 5.94
C THR A 278 2.76 13.00 5.94
N PHE A 279 2.84 12.42 7.14
CA PHE A 279 2.80 10.96 7.36
C PHE A 279 1.44 10.48 7.89
N ASP A 280 0.42 11.33 7.89
CA ASP A 280 -0.96 10.94 8.21
C ASP A 280 -1.48 9.98 7.13
N PRO A 281 -1.67 8.68 7.45
CA PRO A 281 -2.08 7.71 6.44
C PRO A 281 -3.52 7.93 5.96
N ILE A 282 -4.38 8.65 6.69
CA ILE A 282 -5.74 8.94 6.26
C ILE A 282 -5.73 10.10 5.26
N GLU A 283 -4.95 11.14 5.54
CA GLU A 283 -4.80 12.26 4.60
C GLU A 283 -4.17 11.79 3.30
N LEU A 284 -3.10 10.99 3.38
CA LEU A 284 -2.44 10.41 2.20
C LEU A 284 -3.37 9.53 1.36
N GLN A 285 -4.41 8.90 1.94
CA GLN A 285 -5.40 8.13 1.20
C GLN A 285 -6.45 8.99 0.49
N LEU A 286 -6.76 10.18 1.02
CA LEU A 286 -7.97 10.92 0.65
C LEU A 286 -7.74 12.32 0.09
N PHE A 287 -6.55 12.93 0.22
CA PHE A 287 -6.37 14.34 -0.13
C PHE A 287 -6.72 14.63 -1.60
N HIS A 288 -6.32 13.77 -2.54
CA HIS A 288 -6.59 14.02 -3.97
C HIS A 288 -8.08 13.86 -4.29
N LEU A 289 -8.77 12.92 -3.63
CA LEU A 289 -10.23 12.82 -3.73
C LEU A 289 -10.91 14.10 -3.21
N LYS A 290 -10.43 14.66 -2.09
CA LYS A 290 -10.91 15.95 -1.56
C LYS A 290 -10.63 17.09 -2.55
N TYR A 291 -9.48 17.08 -3.21
CA TYR A 291 -9.12 18.04 -4.26
C TYR A 291 -10.09 17.97 -5.44
N VAL A 292 -10.35 16.78 -5.99
CA VAL A 292 -11.31 16.57 -7.09
C VAL A 292 -12.72 17.00 -6.69
N LEU A 293 -13.18 16.68 -5.48
CA LEU A 293 -14.45 17.17 -4.95
C LEU A 293 -14.48 18.70 -4.78
N GLY A 294 -13.33 19.31 -4.49
CA GLY A 294 -13.13 20.76 -4.47
C GLY A 294 -13.33 21.37 -5.85
N LEU A 295 -12.64 20.85 -6.88
CA LEU A 295 -12.80 21.28 -8.28
C LEU A 295 -14.25 21.18 -8.73
N TRP A 296 -14.92 20.06 -8.44
CA TRP A 296 -16.35 19.88 -8.72
C TRP A 296 -17.23 21.00 -8.13
N ARG A 297 -16.95 21.41 -6.88
CA ARG A 297 -17.73 22.46 -6.21
C ARG A 297 -17.43 23.86 -6.75
N GLN A 298 -16.21 24.10 -7.23
CA GLN A 298 -15.77 25.40 -7.75
C GLN A 298 -16.35 25.70 -9.14
N HIS A 299 -16.55 24.68 -9.98
CA HIS A 299 -17.08 24.88 -11.33
C HIS A 299 -18.61 25.11 -11.31
N SER A 300 -19.04 26.13 -12.06
CA SER A 300 -20.45 26.51 -12.19
C SER A 300 -21.20 25.72 -13.26
N ASN A 301 -20.51 25.28 -14.32
CA ASN A 301 -21.10 24.49 -15.40
C ASN A 301 -20.88 22.98 -15.19
N TRP A 302 -21.82 22.17 -15.70
CA TRP A 302 -21.81 20.71 -15.55
C TRP A 302 -20.72 20.00 -16.34
N THR A 303 -20.25 20.60 -17.44
CA THR A 303 -19.20 20.01 -18.28
C THR A 303 -17.85 20.01 -17.55
N ASP A 304 -17.45 21.13 -16.97
CA ASP A 304 -16.20 21.25 -16.23
C ASP A 304 -16.24 20.48 -14.91
N ARG A 305 -17.43 20.37 -14.31
CA ARG A 305 -17.70 19.42 -13.23
C ARG A 305 -17.38 17.98 -13.62
N PHE A 306 -17.91 17.51 -14.75
CA PHE A 306 -17.59 16.18 -15.26
C PHE A 306 -16.09 16.03 -15.56
N ARG A 307 -15.48 17.02 -16.23
CA ARG A 307 -14.04 17.02 -16.54
C ARG A 307 -13.17 16.95 -15.28
N ALA A 308 -13.55 17.61 -14.20
CA ALA A 308 -12.81 17.53 -12.93
C ALA A 308 -12.62 16.10 -12.42
N PHE A 309 -13.56 15.18 -12.70
CA PHE A 309 -13.42 13.77 -12.36
C PHE A 309 -12.69 12.95 -13.43
N PHE A 310 -12.98 13.21 -14.71
CA PHE A 310 -12.63 12.30 -15.80
C PHE A 310 -11.45 12.75 -16.68
N TYR A 311 -10.95 13.97 -16.49
CA TYR A 311 -9.73 14.46 -17.14
C TYR A 311 -8.52 14.28 -16.21
N GLY A 312 -7.32 14.47 -16.74
CA GLY A 312 -6.08 14.17 -16.04
C GLY A 312 -5.77 15.13 -14.88
N PRO A 313 -4.88 14.75 -13.95
CA PRO A 313 -4.53 15.56 -12.79
C PRO A 313 -4.01 16.97 -13.10
N GLY A 314 -3.40 17.17 -14.27
CA GLY A 314 -2.94 18.49 -14.74
C GLY A 314 -4.02 19.36 -15.39
N TRP A 315 -5.25 18.86 -15.56
CA TRP A 315 -6.29 19.60 -16.27
C TRP A 315 -6.81 20.80 -15.48
N GLN A 316 -6.93 21.92 -16.20
CA GLN A 316 -7.68 23.12 -15.81
C GLN A 316 -8.57 23.59 -16.97
N PRO A 317 -9.64 24.37 -16.72
CA PRO A 317 -10.46 24.94 -17.79
C PRO A 317 -9.60 25.68 -18.84
N GLY A 318 -9.75 25.29 -20.11
CA GLY A 318 -8.99 25.85 -21.23
C GLY A 318 -7.70 25.09 -21.59
N THR A 319 -7.26 24.13 -20.76
CA THR A 319 -6.10 23.26 -21.06
C THR A 319 -6.52 21.94 -21.74
N PRO A 320 -5.58 21.24 -22.42
CA PRO A 320 -5.82 19.88 -22.94
C PRO A 320 -6.25 18.88 -21.86
N ARG A 321 -6.79 17.73 -22.27
CA ARG A 321 -7.34 16.70 -21.36
C ARG A 321 -6.40 16.30 -20.21
N LEU A 322 -5.09 16.22 -20.46
CA LEU A 322 -4.10 15.81 -19.46
C LEU A 322 -3.43 16.99 -18.76
N GLY A 323 -3.83 18.22 -19.08
CA GLY A 323 -3.13 19.44 -18.70
C GLY A 323 -2.13 19.89 -19.75
N THR A 324 -1.17 20.67 -19.31
CA THR A 324 -0.07 21.21 -20.12
C THR A 324 1.26 20.59 -19.69
N ASP A 325 2.22 20.49 -20.61
CA ASP A 325 3.59 20.00 -20.31
C ASP A 325 4.46 21.03 -19.55
N ASP A 326 3.83 22.03 -18.93
CA ASP A 326 4.48 23.08 -18.15
C ASP A 326 4.68 22.59 -16.71
N PHE A 327 5.67 21.70 -16.54
CA PHE A 327 6.07 21.20 -15.24
C PHE A 327 7.19 22.08 -14.68
N SER A 328 7.03 22.54 -13.44
CA SER A 328 8.08 23.27 -12.73
C SER A 328 9.38 22.47 -12.70
N GLU A 329 10.51 23.16 -12.93
CA GLU A 329 11.82 22.54 -12.75
C GLU A 329 11.99 22.00 -11.33
N ILE A 330 12.73 20.90 -11.21
CA ILE A 330 13.02 20.32 -9.91
C ILE A 330 13.96 21.24 -9.13
N GLU A 331 13.50 21.73 -7.99
CA GLU A 331 14.32 22.52 -7.08
C GLU A 331 15.55 21.75 -6.61
N ASN A 332 16.72 22.41 -6.63
CA ASN A 332 17.98 21.86 -6.16
C ASN A 332 18.57 22.72 -5.02
N PRO A 333 18.86 22.15 -3.84
CA PRO A 333 18.68 20.74 -3.48
C PRO A 333 17.22 20.37 -3.27
N VAL A 334 16.85 19.13 -3.66
CA VAL A 334 15.50 18.60 -3.43
C VAL A 334 15.21 18.59 -1.93
N GLN A 335 14.12 19.27 -1.53
CA GLN A 335 13.63 19.27 -0.17
C GLN A 335 12.67 18.11 0.04
N TYR A 336 12.89 17.37 1.13
CA TYR A 336 12.10 16.21 1.50
C TYR A 336 11.38 16.46 2.82
N HIS A 337 10.12 16.02 2.91
CA HIS A 337 9.36 16.05 4.15
C HIS A 337 9.90 15.01 5.12
N ASN A 338 10.76 15.44 6.05
CA ASN A 338 11.36 14.58 7.06
C ASN A 338 11.43 15.30 8.43
N PRO A 339 10.28 15.51 9.08
CA PRO A 339 10.21 16.17 10.37
C PRO A 339 11.00 15.38 11.42
N GLN A 340 11.78 16.10 12.23
CA GLN A 340 12.60 15.51 13.28
C GLN A 340 11.77 15.39 14.56
N VAL A 341 11.68 14.19 15.11
CA VAL A 341 11.01 13.91 16.40
C VAL A 341 12.00 13.29 17.38
N PRO A 342 11.78 13.42 18.70
CA PRO A 342 12.63 12.79 19.69
C PRO A 342 12.70 11.27 19.51
N ILE A 343 13.88 10.68 19.73
CA ILE A 343 14.11 9.24 19.53
C ILE A 343 13.13 8.34 20.29
N TRP A 344 12.67 8.78 21.48
CA TRP A 344 11.68 8.03 22.25
C TRP A 344 10.31 7.98 21.57
N VAL A 345 9.91 9.04 20.83
CA VAL A 345 8.68 9.07 20.03
C VAL A 345 8.81 8.09 18.88
N THR A 346 9.97 8.09 18.21
CA THR A 346 10.26 7.13 17.13
C THR A 346 10.22 5.69 17.63
N ALA A 347 10.86 5.39 18.77
CA ALA A 347 10.86 4.06 19.38
C ALA A 347 9.45 3.64 19.81
N TYR A 348 8.71 4.55 20.42
CA TYR A 348 7.32 4.34 20.83
C TYR A 348 6.41 4.04 19.63
N ALA A 349 6.46 4.87 18.59
CA ALA A 349 5.69 4.71 17.36
C ALA A 349 6.01 3.38 16.68
N THR A 350 7.30 3.02 16.63
CA THR A 350 7.77 1.74 16.05
C THR A 350 7.26 0.54 16.84
N LEU A 351 7.28 0.59 18.18
CA LEU A 351 6.74 -0.47 19.03
C LEU A 351 5.24 -0.69 18.79
N HIS A 352 4.44 0.38 18.80
CA HIS A 352 3.00 0.31 18.53
C HIS A 352 2.70 -0.10 17.09
N PHE A 353 3.56 0.30 16.15
CA PHE A 353 3.48 -0.10 14.75
C PHE A 353 3.65 -1.63 14.60
N PHE A 354 4.66 -2.24 15.22
CA PHE A 354 4.80 -3.70 15.19
C PHE A 354 3.66 -4.42 15.95
N ALA A 355 3.24 -3.87 17.10
CA ALA A 355 2.14 -4.44 17.87
C ALA A 355 0.83 -4.49 17.06
N ILE A 356 0.50 -3.44 16.29
CA ILE A 356 -0.73 -3.43 15.49
C ILE A 356 -0.68 -4.43 14.31
N HIS A 357 0.50 -4.73 13.77
CA HIS A 357 0.66 -5.77 12.75
C HIS A 357 0.41 -7.17 13.31
N VAL A 358 0.86 -7.46 14.54
CA VAL A 358 0.54 -8.71 15.24
C VAL A 358 -0.97 -8.85 15.42
N VAL A 359 -1.66 -7.76 15.79
CA VAL A 359 -3.12 -7.73 15.90
C VAL A 359 -3.80 -7.98 14.55
N TYR A 360 -3.31 -7.36 13.47
CA TYR A 360 -3.83 -7.60 12.12
C TYR A 360 -3.66 -9.08 11.69
N ILE A 361 -2.47 -9.66 11.88
CA ILE A 361 -2.20 -11.06 11.53
C ILE A 361 -3.14 -11.99 12.31
N TYR A 362 -3.33 -11.74 13.60
CA TYR A 362 -4.27 -12.48 14.43
C TYR A 362 -5.71 -12.34 13.89
N LEU A 363 -6.15 -11.11 13.59
CA LEU A 363 -7.48 -10.82 13.06
C LEU A 363 -7.73 -11.53 11.71
N ALA A 364 -6.76 -11.46 10.79
CA ALA A 364 -6.84 -12.10 9.48
C ALA A 364 -6.89 -13.63 9.60
N SER A 365 -6.06 -14.21 10.47
CA SER A 365 -5.99 -15.67 10.69
C SER A 365 -7.26 -16.23 11.34
N ASN A 366 -7.94 -15.43 12.18
CA ASN A 366 -9.14 -15.85 12.91
C ASN A 366 -10.43 -15.27 12.34
N ARG A 367 -10.38 -14.71 11.13
CA ARG A 367 -11.51 -13.97 10.55
C ARG A 367 -12.80 -14.78 10.45
N GLN A 368 -12.71 -16.09 10.18
CA GLN A 368 -13.89 -16.95 10.07
C GLN A 368 -14.58 -17.20 11.42
N SER A 369 -13.84 -17.07 12.53
CA SER A 369 -14.33 -17.31 13.89
C SER A 369 -14.89 -16.04 14.55
N LEU A 370 -14.81 -14.88 13.88
CA LEU A 370 -15.19 -13.57 14.43
C LEU A 370 -16.44 -13.03 13.76
N SER A 371 -17.30 -12.38 14.54
CA SER A 371 -18.48 -11.69 14.01
C SER A 371 -18.08 -10.44 13.22
N VAL A 372 -18.90 -10.06 12.24
CA VAL A 372 -18.65 -8.86 11.41
C VAL A 372 -18.49 -7.58 12.25
N PRO A 373 -19.31 -7.31 13.29
CA PRO A 373 -19.10 -6.15 14.15
C PRO A 373 -17.75 -6.17 14.88
N ALA A 374 -17.29 -7.34 15.36
CA ALA A 374 -16.00 -7.46 16.03
C ALA A 374 -14.84 -7.16 15.07
N VAL A 375 -14.93 -7.64 13.83
CA VAL A 375 -13.95 -7.35 12.77
C VAL A 375 -13.96 -5.86 12.43
N ALA A 376 -15.14 -5.24 12.28
CA ALA A 376 -15.27 -3.83 11.97
C ALA A 376 -14.68 -2.92 13.05
N VAL A 377 -14.95 -3.21 14.33
CA VAL A 377 -14.32 -2.50 15.46
C VAL A 377 -12.81 -2.67 15.43
N SER A 378 -12.32 -3.88 15.16
CA SER A 378 -10.87 -4.14 15.08
C SER A 378 -10.20 -3.37 13.93
N CYS A 379 -10.83 -3.31 12.75
CA CYS A 379 -10.35 -2.50 11.63
C CYS A 379 -10.32 -1.01 11.99
N ALA A 380 -11.35 -0.49 12.69
CA ALA A 380 -11.38 0.90 13.14
C ALA A 380 -10.24 1.22 14.14
N LEU A 381 -9.91 0.29 15.04
CA LEU A 381 -8.78 0.44 15.97
C LEU A 381 -7.42 0.40 15.26
N ILE A 382 -7.28 -0.45 14.23
CA ILE A 382 -6.08 -0.47 13.39
C ILE A 382 -5.92 0.89 12.70
N LEU A 383 -6.98 1.39 12.05
CA LEU A 383 -6.98 2.72 11.41
C LEU A 383 -6.62 3.83 12.39
N LEU A 384 -7.24 3.86 13.58
CA LEU A 384 -6.95 4.85 14.61
C LEU A 384 -5.50 4.76 15.09
N THR A 385 -4.93 3.56 15.19
CA THR A 385 -3.53 3.35 15.59
C THR A 385 -2.56 3.84 14.53
N LEU A 386 -2.77 3.49 13.26
CA LEU A 386 -1.94 3.98 12.16
C LEU A 386 -2.04 5.50 12.01
N TYR A 387 -3.26 6.05 12.12
CA TYR A 387 -3.49 7.49 12.13
C TYR A 387 -2.69 8.18 13.24
N SER A 388 -2.79 7.67 14.48
CA SER A 388 -2.09 8.24 15.61
C SER A 388 -0.57 8.16 15.44
N ILE A 389 -0.04 7.03 14.99
CA ILE A 389 1.39 6.84 14.67
C ILE A 389 1.84 7.86 13.62
N GLY A 390 1.10 8.00 12.52
CA GLY A 390 1.36 8.98 11.48
C GLY A 390 1.47 10.40 12.04
N ARG A 391 0.51 10.82 12.87
CA ARG A 391 0.53 12.13 13.51
C ARG A 391 1.70 12.31 14.49
N LEU A 392 2.14 11.25 15.18
CA LEU A 392 3.29 11.32 16.10
C LEU A 392 4.61 11.52 15.36
N ILE A 393 4.82 10.79 14.26
CA ILE A 393 6.06 10.89 13.45
C ILE A 393 6.07 12.11 12.53
N ASP A 394 4.91 12.74 12.31
CA ASP A 394 4.73 13.94 11.51
C ASP A 394 4.96 15.24 12.33
N GLY A 395 6.10 15.32 13.01
CA GLY A 395 6.52 16.52 13.76
C GLY A 395 5.86 16.71 15.13
N PHE A 396 5.16 15.70 15.65
CA PHE A 396 4.64 15.66 17.02
C PHE A 396 3.80 16.89 17.45
N PRO A 397 2.73 17.26 16.72
CA PRO A 397 1.85 18.36 17.12
C PRO A 397 1.12 18.02 18.44
N ARG A 398 0.77 19.03 19.25
CA ARG A 398 0.07 18.81 20.54
C ARG A 398 -1.21 17.97 20.44
N SER A 399 -1.89 18.04 19.29
CA SER A 399 -3.06 17.21 19.00
C SER A 399 -2.71 15.72 18.98
N ALA A 400 -1.51 15.33 18.51
CA ALA A 400 -1.07 13.95 18.40
C ALA A 400 -1.01 13.27 19.78
N ALA A 401 -0.45 13.94 20.80
CA ALA A 401 -0.43 13.40 22.17
C ALA A 401 -1.84 13.21 22.77
N THR A 402 -2.80 14.04 22.35
CA THR A 402 -4.20 13.92 22.81
C THR A 402 -4.89 12.75 22.12
N ILE A 403 -4.77 12.64 20.80
CA ILE A 403 -5.27 11.51 20.01
C ILE A 403 -4.70 10.21 20.55
N GLU A 404 -3.40 10.17 20.83
CA GLU A 404 -2.73 8.96 21.28
C GLU A 404 -3.15 8.52 22.68
N LEU A 405 -3.32 9.47 23.60
CA LEU A 405 -3.89 9.19 24.92
C LEU A 405 -5.32 8.63 24.80
N MET A 406 -6.16 9.25 23.97
CA MET A 406 -7.53 8.78 23.76
C MET A 406 -7.55 7.38 23.15
N ARG A 407 -6.70 7.11 22.17
CA ARG A 407 -6.53 5.78 21.57
C ARG A 407 -6.15 4.74 22.62
N CYS A 408 -5.16 5.03 23.46
CA CYS A 408 -4.72 4.11 24.51
C CYS A 408 -5.80 3.83 25.56
N ILE A 409 -6.59 4.84 25.93
CA ILE A 409 -7.76 4.66 26.80
C ILE A 409 -8.79 3.75 26.13
N VAL A 410 -9.15 4.02 24.87
CA VAL A 410 -10.12 3.20 24.12
C VAL A 410 -9.69 1.74 24.07
N VAL A 411 -8.44 1.45 23.68
CA VAL A 411 -7.92 0.07 23.62
C VAL A 411 -7.93 -0.59 24.99
N THR A 412 -7.51 0.12 26.04
CA THR A 412 -7.52 -0.39 27.41
C THR A 412 -8.94 -0.73 27.87
N THR A 413 -9.90 0.16 27.66
CA THR A 413 -11.31 -0.05 28.02
C THR A 413 -11.90 -1.25 27.27
N LEU A 414 -11.56 -1.42 25.99
CA LEU A 414 -12.00 -2.57 25.21
C LEU A 414 -11.39 -3.87 25.73
N CYS A 415 -10.09 -3.90 26.07
CA CYS A 415 -9.48 -5.06 26.70
C CYS A 415 -10.17 -5.43 28.02
N VAL A 416 -10.45 -4.44 28.89
CA VAL A 416 -11.17 -4.67 30.16
C VAL A 416 -12.56 -5.25 29.91
N ALA A 417 -13.31 -4.69 28.95
CA ALA A 417 -14.65 -5.18 28.60
C ALA A 417 -14.63 -6.59 27.99
N LEU A 418 -13.55 -6.97 27.29
CA LEU A 418 -13.36 -8.34 26.81
C LEU A 418 -13.02 -9.28 27.97
N HIS A 419 -12.13 -8.86 28.88
CA HIS A 419 -11.72 -9.65 30.05
C HIS A 419 -12.86 -9.88 31.06
N SER A 420 -13.85 -8.99 31.10
CA SER A 420 -15.04 -9.19 31.92
C SER A 420 -16.00 -10.25 31.36
N ARG A 421 -15.84 -10.64 30.10
CA ARG A 421 -16.69 -11.64 29.42
C ARG A 421 -15.97 -12.97 29.20
N GLN A 422 -14.66 -12.93 29.05
CA GLN A 422 -13.82 -14.10 28.75
C GLN A 422 -12.46 -13.96 29.45
N PRO A 423 -11.82 -15.07 29.84
CA PRO A 423 -10.48 -15.00 30.43
C PRO A 423 -9.48 -14.31 29.48
N PRO A 424 -8.55 -13.49 30.02
CA PRO A 424 -7.59 -12.77 29.21
C PRO A 424 -6.69 -13.73 28.43
N SER A 425 -6.67 -13.59 27.10
CA SER A 425 -5.63 -14.20 26.28
C SER A 425 -4.30 -13.46 26.47
N TRP A 426 -3.18 -14.13 26.18
CA TRP A 426 -1.85 -13.49 26.23
C TRP A 426 -1.81 -12.21 25.37
N LEU A 427 -2.45 -12.21 24.20
CA LEU A 427 -2.49 -11.08 23.28
C LEU A 427 -3.27 -9.89 23.87
N THR A 428 -4.45 -10.15 24.43
CA THR A 428 -5.29 -9.08 25.02
C THR A 428 -4.71 -8.55 26.33
N GLY A 429 -4.05 -9.40 27.12
CA GLY A 429 -3.30 -8.98 28.31
C GLY A 429 -2.10 -8.10 27.98
N LEU A 430 -1.28 -8.51 26.98
CA LEU A 430 -0.16 -7.71 26.51
C LEU A 430 -0.62 -6.36 25.93
N ALA A 431 -1.68 -6.37 25.13
CA ALA A 431 -2.27 -5.16 24.58
C ALA A 431 -2.74 -4.22 25.71
N GLN A 432 -3.46 -4.72 26.71
CA GLN A 432 -3.90 -3.93 27.85
C GLN A 432 -2.71 -3.31 28.60
N GLY A 433 -1.69 -4.10 28.94
CA GLY A 433 -0.50 -3.62 29.64
C GLY A 433 0.25 -2.54 28.87
N LEU A 434 0.50 -2.76 27.58
CA LEU A 434 1.16 -1.79 26.69
C LEU A 434 0.41 -0.45 26.64
N HIS A 435 -0.93 -0.48 26.51
CA HIS A 435 -1.74 0.73 26.38
C HIS A 435 -1.97 1.43 27.73
N LEU A 436 -1.99 0.70 28.85
CA LEU A 436 -1.99 1.29 30.20
C LEU A 436 -0.70 2.07 30.46
N LEU A 437 0.46 1.46 30.21
CA LEU A 437 1.77 2.12 30.36
C LEU A 437 1.88 3.34 29.43
N SER A 438 1.41 3.19 28.19
CA SER A 438 1.35 4.28 27.22
C SER A 438 0.47 5.43 27.70
N SER A 439 -0.70 5.15 28.27
CA SER A 439 -1.59 6.17 28.81
C SER A 439 -0.91 6.95 29.94
N GLY A 440 -0.22 6.26 30.85
CA GLY A 440 0.57 6.88 31.92
C GLY A 440 1.69 7.78 31.38
N LEU A 441 2.44 7.30 30.37
CA LEU A 441 3.47 8.06 29.69
C LEU A 441 2.90 9.35 29.07
N TRP A 442 1.80 9.26 28.32
CA TRP A 442 1.22 10.42 27.66
C TRP A 442 0.60 11.43 28.63
N LEU A 443 0.01 10.97 29.73
CA LEU A 443 -0.43 11.84 30.82
C LEU A 443 0.75 12.60 31.43
N TYR A 444 1.85 11.90 31.72
CA TYR A 444 3.07 12.50 32.24
C TYR A 444 3.64 13.55 31.28
N MET A 445 3.80 13.21 29.99
CA MET A 445 4.34 14.13 28.98
C MET A 445 3.47 15.39 28.83
N ARG A 446 2.14 15.24 28.77
CA ARG A 446 1.21 16.38 28.73
C ARG A 446 1.24 17.23 30.00
N SER A 447 1.55 16.66 31.15
CA SER A 447 1.71 17.41 32.40
C SER A 447 3.00 18.25 32.38
N ARG A 448 4.09 17.68 31.86
CA ARG A 448 5.41 18.31 31.73
C ARG A 448 5.38 19.49 30.77
N ASP A 449 4.80 19.32 29.58
CA ASP A 449 4.69 20.39 28.57
C ASP A 449 3.88 21.58 29.10
N ARG A 450 2.77 21.31 29.80
CA ARG A 450 1.96 22.36 30.44
C ARG A 450 2.74 23.13 31.49
N LYS A 451 3.60 22.46 32.26
CA LYS A 451 4.46 23.09 33.26
C LYS A 451 5.50 24.00 32.61
N GLN A 452 6.22 23.51 31.59
CA GLN A 452 7.21 24.29 30.85
C GLN A 452 6.61 25.52 30.17
N GLN A 453 5.40 25.40 29.60
CA GLN A 453 4.73 26.53 28.97
C GLN A 453 4.31 27.61 29.99
N LYS A 454 3.82 27.20 31.17
CA LYS A 454 3.53 28.13 32.28
C LYS A 454 4.80 28.85 32.74
N GLU A 455 5.91 28.14 32.84
CA GLU A 455 7.21 28.71 33.21
C GLU A 455 7.70 29.73 32.15
N GLN A 456 7.63 29.40 30.86
CA GLN A 456 7.98 30.31 29.76
C GLN A 456 7.10 31.56 29.71
N LEU A 457 5.77 31.40 29.87
CA LEU A 457 4.84 32.53 29.95
C LEU A 457 5.13 33.42 31.16
N SER A 458 5.48 32.82 32.31
CA SER A 458 5.85 33.58 33.52
C SER A 458 7.16 34.36 33.33
N MET A 459 8.15 33.78 32.63
CA MET A 459 9.41 34.46 32.31
C MET A 459 9.24 35.56 31.27
N SER A 460 8.39 35.35 30.26
CA SER A 460 8.04 36.38 29.27
C SER A 460 7.36 37.57 29.94
N LYS A 461 6.37 37.32 30.83
CA LYS A 461 5.71 38.39 31.59
C LYS A 461 6.68 39.15 32.50
N LYS A 462 7.61 38.45 33.17
CA LYS A 462 8.67 39.07 33.98
C LYS A 462 9.67 39.89 33.16
N LYS A 463 9.93 39.51 31.90
CA LYS A 463 10.77 40.30 30.99
C LYS A 463 10.06 41.55 30.48
N SER A 464 8.78 41.45 30.10
CA SER A 464 7.98 42.61 29.67
C SER A 464 7.82 43.64 30.79
N ALA A 465 7.59 43.20 32.04
CA ALA A 465 7.48 44.08 33.20
C ALA A 465 8.80 44.70 33.70
N LYS A 466 9.94 44.39 33.06
CA LYS A 466 11.26 45.01 33.31
C LYS A 466 11.68 46.00 32.23
N VAL A 467 10.90 46.12 31.16
CA VAL A 467 11.16 47.00 30.01
C VAL A 467 10.21 48.21 30.00
N GLU A 468 9.14 48.17 30.80
CA GLU A 468 8.41 49.34 31.34
C GLU A 468 9.07 49.80 32.64
#